data_AF-A0A258SKS1-F1
#
_entry.id   AF-A0A258SKS1-F1
#
_cell.length_a   1.000
_cell.length_b   1.000
_cell.length_c   1.000
_cell.angle_alpha   90.00
_cell.angle_beta   90.00
_cell.angle_gamma   90.00
#
_symmetry.space_group_name_H-M   'P 1'
#
loop_
_entity.id
_entity.type
_entity.pdbx_description
1 polymer ?
#
loop_
_entity_poly.entity_id
_entity_poly.type
_entity_poly.pdbx_seq_one_letter_code
_entity_poly.pdbx_strand_id
1 'polypeptide(L)' 'ITTMEQQQLARRLKKLYSRYERSRDLINVGAYVAGSDPLLDEAIKLQSGIETFLQQNINERSDVAESLAELSALLH' A
#
# COMPACT_ATOMS: atom_id res chain seq x y z
N ILE A 1 21.55 -0.59 6.65
CA ILE A 1 20.70 -1.66 7.24
C ILE A 1 19.46 -0.98 7.80
N THR A 2 18.25 -1.44 7.47
CA THR A 2 16.98 -0.78 7.84
C THR A 2 16.59 -1.04 9.31
N THR A 3 15.87 -0.11 9.94
CA THR A 3 15.38 -0.25 11.33
C THR A 3 14.20 -1.23 11.41
N MET A 4 13.85 -1.67 12.63
CA MET A 4 12.69 -2.55 12.86
C MET A 4 11.37 -1.90 12.45
N GLU A 5 11.20 -0.60 12.68
CA GLU A 5 10.02 0.16 12.28
C GLU A 5 9.86 0.19 10.76
N GLN A 6 10.94 0.45 10.02
CA GLN A 6 10.95 0.42 8.56
C GLN A 6 10.53 -0.97 8.03
N GLN A 7 11.01 -2.04 8.68
CA GLN A 7 10.61 -3.41 8.32
C GLN A 7 9.14 -3.69 8.62
N GLN A 8 8.59 -3.15 9.71
CA GLN A 8 7.17 -3.30 10.04
C GLN A 8 6.27 -2.58 9.04
N LEU A 9 6.60 -1.33 8.68
CA LEU A 9 5.90 -0.56 7.67
C LEU A 9 5.92 -1.28 6.32
N ALA A 10 7.08 -1.74 5.87
CA ALA A 10 7.21 -2.50 4.62
C ALA A 10 6.38 -3.79 4.62
N ARG A 11 6.34 -4.52 5.75
CA ARG A 11 5.51 -5.73 5.89
C ARG A 11 4.02 -5.41 5.83
N ARG A 12 3.59 -4.31 6.45
CA ARG A 12 2.19 -3.86 6.43
C ARG A 12 1.76 -3.46 5.02
N LEU A 13 2.57 -2.64 4.33
CA LEU A 13 2.35 -2.27 2.93
C LEU A 13 2.18 -3.52 2.06
N LYS A 14 3.10 -4.48 2.16
CA LYS A 14 3.07 -5.73 1.39
C LYS A 14 1.82 -6.56 1.69
N LYS A 15 1.36 -6.58 2.95
CA LYS A 15 0.15 -7.29 3.36
C LYS A 15 -1.10 -6.67 2.73
N LEU A 16 -1.22 -5.35 2.76
CA LEU A 16 -2.34 -4.61 2.15
C LEU A 16 -2.35 -4.80 0.64
N TYR A 17 -1.22 -4.56 -0.02
CA TYR A 17 -1.08 -4.74 -1.46
C TYR A 17 -1.42 -6.17 -1.91
N SER A 18 -0.89 -7.18 -1.23
CA SER A 18 -1.21 -8.58 -1.55
C SER A 18 -2.68 -8.92 -1.32
N ARG A 19 -3.33 -8.31 -0.30
CA ARG A 19 -4.75 -8.54 -0.03
C ARG A 19 -5.62 -7.94 -1.13
N TYR A 20 -5.29 -6.72 -1.57
CA TYR A 20 -5.96 -6.05 -2.68
C TYR A 20 -5.81 -6.85 -3.98
N GLU A 21 -4.58 -7.21 -4.37
CA GLU A 21 -4.32 -7.91 -5.63
C GLU A 21 -5.06 -9.25 -5.72
N ARG A 22 -5.16 -10.02 -4.62
CA ARG A 22 -5.96 -11.27 -4.60
C ARG A 22 -7.46 -11.06 -4.76
N SER A 23 -7.96 -9.89 -4.37
CA SER A 23 -9.39 -9.56 -4.44
C SER A 23 -9.72 -8.60 -5.57
N ARG A 24 -8.73 -8.21 -6.38
CA ARG A 24 -8.88 -7.29 -7.51
C ARG A 24 -9.92 -7.80 -8.52
N ASP A 25 -9.90 -9.08 -8.84
CA ASP A 25 -10.89 -9.67 -9.76
C ASP A 25 -12.30 -9.58 -9.18
N LEU A 26 -12.46 -9.89 -7.89
CA LEU A 26 -13.74 -9.82 -7.17
C LEU A 26 -14.27 -8.39 -7.08
N ILE A 27 -13.39 -7.40 -6.92
CA ILE A 27 -13.72 -5.97 -6.94
C ILE A 27 -14.15 -5.55 -8.35
N ASN A 28 -13.39 -5.92 -9.39
CA ASN A 28 -13.64 -5.54 -10.77
C ASN A 28 -14.97 -6.06 -11.32
N VAL A 29 -15.39 -7.27 -10.90
CA VAL A 29 -16.70 -7.83 -11.27
C VAL A 29 -17.85 -7.28 -10.41
N GLY A 30 -17.57 -6.37 -9.47
CA GLY A 30 -18.58 -5.77 -8.58
C GLY A 30 -19.13 -6.71 -7.50
N ALA A 31 -18.46 -7.83 -7.24
CA ALA A 31 -18.86 -8.81 -6.22
C ALA A 31 -18.30 -8.49 -4.82
N TYR A 32 -17.58 -7.37 -4.68
CA TYR A 32 -17.07 -6.89 -3.40
C TYR A 32 -18.13 -6.11 -2.59
N VAL A 33 -18.22 -6.39 -1.29
CA VAL A 33 -19.07 -5.65 -0.35
C VAL A 33 -18.19 -5.04 0.75
N ALA A 34 -18.27 -3.71 0.88
CA ALA A 34 -17.56 -2.97 1.91
C ALA A 34 -18.00 -3.42 3.31
N GLY A 35 -17.06 -3.52 4.24
CA GLY A 35 -17.29 -3.97 5.62
C GLY A 35 -17.26 -5.49 5.83
N SER A 36 -17.18 -6.29 4.76
CA SER A 36 -17.02 -7.75 4.88
C SER A 36 -15.60 -8.16 5.28
N ASP A 37 -14.59 -7.36 4.95
CA ASP A 37 -13.19 -7.62 5.29
C ASP A 37 -12.49 -6.28 5.54
N PRO A 38 -12.31 -5.89 6.82
CA PRO A 38 -11.69 -4.62 7.19
C PRO A 38 -10.29 -4.43 6.60
N LEU A 39 -9.52 -5.52 6.40
CA LEU A 39 -8.18 -5.43 5.82
C LEU A 39 -8.25 -5.15 4.31
N LEU A 40 -9.24 -5.73 3.62
CA LEU A 40 -9.47 -5.44 2.21
C LEU A 40 -10.06 -4.04 2.03
N ASP A 41 -10.97 -3.60 2.91
CA ASP A 41 -11.49 -2.23 2.93
C ASP A 41 -10.34 -1.21 3.05
N GLU A 42 -9.42 -1.43 4.00
CA GLU A 42 -8.23 -0.61 4.18
C GLU A 42 -7.33 -0.65 2.94
N ALA A 43 -7.09 -1.84 2.37
CA ALA A 43 -6.27 -1.98 1.18
C ALA A 43 -6.86 -1.27 -0.04
N ILE A 44 -8.18 -1.29 -0.23
CA ILE A 44 -8.86 -0.56 -1.31
C ILE A 44 -8.73 0.95 -1.12
N LYS A 45 -8.90 1.45 0.10
CA LYS A 45 -8.75 2.88 0.42
C LYS A 45 -7.33 3.38 0.14
N LEU A 46 -6.33 2.58 0.49
CA LEU A 46 -4.93 2.95 0.35
C LEU A 46 -4.34 2.60 -1.03
N GLN A 47 -5.04 1.84 -1.87
CA GLN A 47 -4.52 1.34 -3.14
C GLN A 47 -3.96 2.44 -4.03
N SER A 48 -4.68 3.55 -4.18
CA SER A 48 -4.24 4.69 -5.02
C SER A 48 -2.93 5.32 -4.50
N GLY A 49 -2.81 5.45 -3.18
CA GLY A 49 -1.59 5.91 -2.53
C GLY A 49 -0.46 4.92 -2.72
N ILE A 50 -0.72 3.61 -2.57
CA ILE A 50 0.27 2.55 -2.75
C ILE A 50 0.78 2.53 -4.20
N GLU A 51 -0.12 2.66 -5.17
CA GLU A 51 0.24 2.70 -6.58
C GLU A 51 1.10 3.93 -6.90
N THR A 52 0.77 5.09 -6.34
CA THR A 52 1.57 6.31 -6.48
C THR A 52 2.94 6.15 -5.83
N PHE A 53 3.01 5.58 -4.63
CA PHE A 53 4.27 5.33 -3.92
C PHE A 53 5.19 4.34 -4.65
N LEU A 54 4.61 3.33 -5.31
CA LEU A 54 5.37 2.33 -6.07
C LEU A 54 5.79 2.82 -7.47
N GLN A 55 5.16 3.88 -7.98
CA GLN A 55 5.49 4.50 -9.25
C GLN A 55 6.47 5.65 -9.03
N GLN A 56 7.57 5.65 -9.76
CA GLN A 56 8.55 6.73 -9.74
C GLN A 56 8.84 7.15 -11.18
N ASN A 57 8.71 8.45 -11.48
CA ASN A 57 9.13 8.97 -12.76
C ASN A 57 10.64 8.87 -12.90
N ILE A 58 11.13 8.65 -14.12
CA ILE A 58 12.58 8.52 -14.40
C ILE A 58 13.39 9.76 -13.99
N ASN A 59 12.72 10.91 -13.85
CA ASN A 59 13.32 12.18 -13.45
C ASN A 59 13.16 12.48 -11.94
N GLU A 60 12.35 11.69 -11.22
CA GLU A 60 12.16 11.87 -9.78
C GLU A 60 13.30 11.20 -9.03
N ARG A 61 13.89 11.94 -8.09
CA ARG A 61 14.83 11.39 -7.11
C ARG A 61 14.13 11.39 -5.77
N SER A 62 13.99 10.20 -5.20
CA SER A 62 13.59 10.01 -3.81
C SER A 62 14.81 9.48 -3.09
N ASP A 63 15.20 10.13 -2.00
CA ASP A 63 16.16 9.54 -1.08
C ASP A 63 15.48 8.57 -0.10
N VAL A 64 16.30 7.82 0.64
CA VAL A 64 15.77 6.83 1.59
C VAL A 64 14.94 7.49 2.70
N ALA A 65 15.26 8.71 3.11
CA ALA A 65 14.53 9.40 4.16
C ALA A 65 13.14 9.86 3.66
N GLU A 66 13.07 10.40 2.44
CA GLU A 66 11.83 10.77 1.76
C GLU A 66 10.93 9.56 1.53
N SER A 67 11.48 8.47 0.96
CA SER A 67 10.74 7.21 0.76
C SER A 67 10.14 6.67 2.07
N LEU A 68 10.85 6.80 3.18
CA LEU A 68 10.37 6.34 4.49
C LEU A 68 9.32 7.27 5.09
N ALA A 69 9.46 8.58 4.89
CA ALA A 69 8.47 9.55 5.32
C ALA A 69 7.15 9.34 4.57
N GLU A 70 7.21 9.13 3.25
CA GLU A 70 6.05 8.82 2.42
C GLU A 70 5.40 7.50 2.82
N LEU A 71 6.20 6.45 3.03
CA LEU A 71 5.69 5.15 3.48
C LEU A 71 4.99 5.25 4.85
N SER A 72 5.54 6.04 5.77
CA SER A 72 4.93 6.28 7.08
C SER A 72 3.63 7.08 6.96
N ALA A 73 3.62 8.14 6.15
CA ALA A 73 2.44 8.97 5.92
C ALA A 73 1.29 8.22 5.23
N LEU A 74 1.61 7.28 4.36
CA LEU A 74 0.62 6.43 3.68
C LEU A 74 -0.04 5.42 4.62
N LEU A 75 0.67 4.99 5.67
CA LEU A 75 0.21 3.98 6.62
C LEU A 75 -0.27 4.57 7.97
N HIS A 76 -0.16 5.88 8.16
CA HIS A 76 -0.64 6.59 9.36
C HIS A 76 -2.15 6.88 9.27
#